data_AF-A0A2I0TGQ5-F1
#
_entry.id   AF-A0A2I0TGQ5-F1
#
_cell.length_a   1.000
_cell.length_b   1.000
_cell.length_c   1.000
_cell.angle_alpha   90.00
_cell.angle_beta   90.00
_cell.angle_gamma   90.00
#
_symmetry.space_group_name_H-M   'P 1'
#
loop_
_entity.id
_entity.type
_entity.pdbx_description
1 polymer ?
#
loop_
_entity_poly.entity_id
_entity_poly.type
_entity_poly.pdbx_seq_one_letter_code
_entity_poly.pdbx_strand_id
1 'polypeptide(L)'
;MAGDGRVFQVLLGAHSLTEPEPHKRLYRVRAQFPHPGSNIHNNKDDLLLLQLEEKAELNAAVQVLPFQREDRDVAADTVCDVAGWGTISHSGRQPDKLYQVERPVISRDVCNHRTRHDHTITEKMMCTDSRRRDTCKVVHDQSHTKDR
;
A
#
# COMPACT_ATOMS: atom_id res chain seq x y z
N MET A 1 -9.31 12.54 -27.75
CA MET A 1 -8.04 12.81 -27.03
C MET A 1 -7.52 11.47 -26.52
N ALA A 2 -6.60 10.84 -27.25
CA ALA A 2 -6.04 9.55 -26.89
C ALA A 2 -5.07 9.74 -25.72
N GLY A 3 -5.46 9.28 -24.52
CA GLY A 3 -4.56 9.23 -23.36
C GLY A 3 -3.56 8.10 -23.51
N ASP A 4 -2.30 8.36 -23.15
CA ASP A 4 -1.20 7.39 -23.03
C ASP A 4 -1.71 6.03 -22.50
N GLY A 5 -1.53 4.97 -23.29
CA GLY A 5 -2.21 3.66 -23.20
C GLY A 5 -1.82 2.78 -22.00
N ARG A 6 -1.59 3.37 -20.82
CA ARG A 6 -1.34 2.63 -19.59
C ARG A 6 -2.64 2.10 -19.02
N VAL A 7 -2.81 0.78 -19.07
CA VAL A 7 -3.94 0.10 -18.45
C VAL A 7 -3.63 -0.04 -16.96
N PHE A 8 -4.42 0.63 -16.12
CA PHE A 8 -4.32 0.47 -14.66
C PHE A 8 -5.19 -0.70 -14.22
N GLN A 9 -4.63 -1.61 -13.42
CA GLN A 9 -5.27 -2.87 -13.05
C GLN A 9 -5.08 -3.18 -11.56
N VAL A 10 -6.01 -3.97 -11.01
CA VAL A 10 -5.96 -4.46 -9.63
C VAL A 10 -6.01 -5.98 -9.66
N LEU A 11 -5.03 -6.63 -9.05
CA LEU A 11 -4.98 -8.08 -8.89
C LEU A 11 -5.61 -8.44 -7.54
N LEU A 12 -6.67 -9.24 -7.55
CA LEU A 12 -7.33 -9.74 -6.34
C LEU A 12 -7.21 -11.27 -6.24
N GLY A 13 -7.31 -11.80 -5.02
CA GLY A 13 -7.26 -13.24 -4.76
C GLY A 13 -5.87 -13.86 -4.97
N ALA A 14 -4.82 -13.05 -4.88
CA ALA A 14 -3.44 -13.44 -5.14
C ALA A 14 -2.63 -13.63 -3.86
N HIS A 15 -1.87 -14.72 -3.78
CA HIS A 15 -0.73 -14.86 -2.87
C HIS A 15 0.60 -14.70 -3.61
N SER A 16 0.81 -15.48 -4.68
CA SER A 16 1.91 -15.32 -5.65
C SER A 16 1.55 -14.25 -6.70
N LEU A 17 2.54 -13.56 -7.28
CA LEU A 17 2.32 -12.67 -8.42
C LEU A 17 2.41 -13.42 -9.75
N THR A 18 3.17 -14.50 -9.84
CA THR A 18 3.44 -15.22 -11.10
C THR A 18 2.70 -16.54 -11.25
N GLU A 19 2.46 -17.27 -10.16
CA GLU A 19 1.87 -18.61 -10.23
C GLU A 19 0.36 -18.56 -10.53
N PRO A 20 -0.25 -19.56 -11.19
CA PRO A 20 -1.70 -19.64 -11.31
C PRO A 20 -2.36 -19.96 -9.95
N GLU A 21 -3.45 -19.25 -9.59
CA GLU A 21 -4.25 -19.58 -8.39
C GLU A 21 -5.75 -19.51 -8.71
N PRO A 22 -6.60 -20.38 -8.12
CA PRO A 22 -8.00 -20.55 -8.54
C PRO A 22 -8.88 -19.29 -8.49
N HIS A 23 -8.60 -18.38 -7.56
CA HIS A 23 -9.39 -17.16 -7.35
C HIS A 23 -8.63 -15.89 -7.76
N LYS A 24 -7.44 -16.03 -8.34
CA LYS A 24 -6.62 -14.90 -8.78
C LYS A 24 -7.17 -14.31 -10.05
N ARG A 25 -7.50 -13.02 -10.01
CA ARG A 25 -8.04 -12.32 -11.17
C ARG A 25 -7.56 -10.87 -11.22
N LEU A 26 -7.21 -10.46 -12.43
CA LEU A 26 -6.80 -9.11 -12.76
C LEU A 26 -8.01 -8.32 -13.26
N TYR A 27 -8.35 -7.23 -12.58
CA TYR A 27 -9.46 -6.36 -12.92
C TYR A 27 -8.95 -5.06 -13.53
N ARG A 28 -9.59 -4.59 -14.59
CA ARG A 28 -9.33 -3.25 -15.13
C ARG A 28 -9.95 -2.18 -14.23
N VAL A 29 -9.29 -1.04 -14.15
CA VAL A 29 -9.80 0.14 -13.44
C VAL A 29 -10.49 1.06 -14.42
N ARG A 30 -11.78 1.33 -14.14
CA ARG A 30 -12.61 2.28 -14.88
C ARG A 30 -12.24 3.73 -14.59
N ALA A 31 -12.00 4.04 -13.32
CA ALA A 31 -11.76 5.39 -12.87
C ALA A 31 -10.88 5.42 -11.62
N GLN A 32 -10.09 6.49 -11.51
CA GLN A 32 -9.19 6.78 -10.41
C GLN A 32 -9.66 8.08 -9.75
N PHE A 33 -9.78 8.08 -8.42
CA PHE A 33 -10.21 9.23 -7.64
C PHE A 33 -9.17 9.53 -6.56
N PRO A 34 -8.09 10.27 -6.89
CA PRO A 34 -7.14 10.73 -5.89
C PRO A 34 -7.83 11.73 -4.95
N HIS A 35 -7.44 11.74 -3.68
CA HIS A 35 -7.98 12.71 -2.74
C HIS A 35 -7.70 14.14 -3.22
N PRO A 36 -8.67 15.08 -3.17
CA PRO A 36 -8.49 16.45 -3.69
C PRO A 36 -7.35 17.24 -3.04
N GLY A 37 -7.01 16.91 -1.79
CA GLY A 37 -5.89 17.50 -1.05
C GLY A 37 -4.51 16.87 -1.29
N SER A 38 -4.44 15.77 -2.07
CA SER A 38 -3.17 15.10 -2.34
C SER A 38 -2.19 16.01 -3.09
N ASN A 39 -0.91 15.89 -2.76
CA ASN A 39 0.14 16.71 -3.35
C ASN A 39 1.44 15.91 -3.45
N ILE A 40 2.01 15.83 -4.64
CA ILE A 40 3.23 15.03 -4.92
C ILE A 40 4.48 15.46 -4.13
N HIS A 41 4.46 16.64 -3.51
CA HIS A 41 5.58 17.20 -2.75
C HIS A 41 5.48 16.93 -1.25
N ASN A 42 4.40 16.32 -0.77
CA ASN A 42 4.25 15.95 0.64
C ASN A 42 3.43 14.66 0.79
N ASN A 43 3.26 14.19 2.03
CA ASN A 43 2.53 12.95 2.31
C ASN A 43 1.10 13.19 2.81
N LYS A 44 0.59 14.43 2.73
CA LYS A 44 -0.74 14.77 3.25
C LYS A 44 -1.82 14.27 2.31
N ASP A 45 -2.89 13.76 2.92
CA ASP A 45 -4.06 13.25 2.22
C ASP A 45 -3.74 12.26 1.08
N ASP A 46 -2.72 11.42 1.28
CA ASP A 46 -2.25 10.42 0.32
C ASP A 46 -3.20 9.21 0.25
N LEU A 47 -4.35 9.40 -0.40
CA LEU A 47 -5.37 8.37 -0.61
C LEU A 47 -5.84 8.36 -2.07
N LEU A 48 -6.05 7.15 -2.59
CA LEU A 48 -6.56 6.89 -3.95
C LEU A 48 -7.67 5.86 -3.90
N LEU A 49 -8.86 6.21 -4.41
CA LEU A 49 -9.93 5.25 -4.66
C LEU A 49 -9.89 4.79 -6.11
N LEU A 50 -9.99 3.47 -6.31
CA LEU A 50 -10.01 2.81 -7.61
C LEU A 50 -11.38 2.17 -7.83
N GLN A 51 -12.07 2.58 -8.90
CA GLN A 51 -13.31 1.95 -9.32
C GLN A 51 -13.00 0.90 -10.39
N LEU A 52 -13.28 -0.37 -10.09
CA LEU A 52 -13.15 -1.46 -11.06
C LEU A 52 -14.20 -1.32 -12.18
N GLU A 53 -13.87 -1.78 -13.40
CA GLU A 53 -14.83 -1.83 -14.52
C GLU A 53 -16.02 -2.74 -14.24
N GLU A 54 -15.81 -3.80 -13.48
CA GLU A 54 -16.81 -4.77 -13.04
C GLU A 54 -16.67 -5.04 -11.54
N LYS A 55 -17.75 -5.52 -10.91
CA LYS A 55 -17.72 -5.89 -9.49
C LYS A 55 -16.78 -7.08 -9.29
N ALA A 56 -15.95 -7.02 -8.25
CA ALA A 56 -15.14 -8.17 -7.86
C ALA A 56 -16.02 -9.32 -7.35
N GLU A 57 -15.69 -10.54 -7.78
CA GLU A 57 -16.33 -11.76 -7.29
C GLU A 57 -15.81 -12.10 -5.89
N LEU A 58 -16.64 -11.89 -4.87
CA LEU A 58 -16.29 -12.24 -3.49
C LEU A 58 -16.34 -13.75 -3.29
N ASN A 59 -15.35 -14.29 -2.59
CA ASN A 59 -15.18 -15.71 -2.33
C ASN A 59 -14.29 -15.94 -1.08
N ALA A 60 -13.78 -17.15 -0.87
CA ALA A 60 -12.93 -17.46 0.27
C ALA A 60 -11.57 -16.72 0.27
N ALA A 61 -11.07 -16.31 -0.91
CA ALA A 61 -9.80 -15.60 -1.08
C ALA A 61 -9.97 -14.10 -1.41
N VAL A 62 -11.20 -13.64 -1.68
CA VAL A 62 -11.51 -12.24 -1.99
C VAL A 62 -12.66 -11.78 -1.11
N GLN A 63 -12.34 -10.96 -0.10
CA GLN A 63 -13.32 -10.41 0.83
C GLN A 63 -13.07 -8.92 1.07
N VAL A 64 -14.10 -8.20 1.48
CA VAL A 64 -14.01 -6.79 1.85
C VAL A 64 -13.64 -6.67 3.33
N LEU A 65 -12.57 -5.95 3.63
CA LEU A 65 -12.21 -5.62 5.00
C LEU A 65 -12.96 -4.35 5.45
N PRO A 66 -13.68 -4.38 6.58
CA PRO A 66 -14.24 -3.16 7.17
C PRO A 66 -13.13 -2.19 7.54
N PHE A 67 -13.33 -0.90 7.26
CA PHE A 67 -12.41 0.16 7.69
C PHE A 67 -12.98 0.89 8.91
N GLN A 68 -12.08 1.46 9.72
CA GLN A 68 -12.45 2.22 10.92
C GLN A 68 -13.16 3.52 10.54
N ARG A 69 -14.23 3.86 11.27
CA ARG A 69 -15.01 5.10 11.09
C ARG A 69 -14.94 6.04 12.29
N GLU A 70 -14.58 5.51 13.45
CA GLU A 70 -14.35 6.34 14.63
C GLU A 70 -13.01 7.05 14.49
N ASP A 71 -13.05 8.37 14.62
CA ASP A 71 -11.86 9.21 14.67
C ASP A 71 -11.24 9.09 16.07
N ARG A 72 -10.37 8.09 16.22
CA ARG A 72 -9.61 7.83 17.45
C ARG A 72 -8.25 7.26 17.10
N ASP A 73 -7.24 7.71 17.83
CA ASP A 73 -5.90 7.13 17.72
C ASP A 73 -5.90 5.67 18.18
N VAL A 74 -5.14 4.84 17.46
CA VAL A 74 -4.79 3.51 17.94
C VAL A 74 -3.79 3.65 19.08
N ALA A 75 -4.04 2.97 20.20
CA ALA A 75 -3.17 3.04 21.36
C ALA A 75 -1.74 2.55 21.03
N ALA A 76 -0.74 3.21 21.61
CA ALA A 76 0.64 2.76 21.51
C ALA A 76 0.80 1.30 21.97
N ASP A 77 1.78 0.61 21.41
CA ASP A 77 2.07 -0.82 21.62
C ASP A 77 1.00 -1.79 21.12
N THR A 78 -0.14 -1.31 20.59
CA THR A 78 -1.07 -2.14 19.83
C THR A 78 -0.34 -2.73 18.63
N VAL A 79 -0.37 -4.05 18.47
CA VAL A 79 0.23 -4.73 17.34
C VAL A 79 -0.73 -4.73 16.16
N CYS A 80 -0.28 -4.22 15.02
CA CYS A 80 -1.02 -4.21 13.77
C CYS A 80 -0.30 -5.04 12.70
N ASP A 81 -1.07 -5.63 11.80
CA ASP A 81 -0.55 -6.36 10.65
C ASP A 81 -0.47 -5.45 9.42
N VAL A 82 0.63 -5.57 8.68
CA VAL A 82 0.76 -5.02 7.33
C VAL A 82 1.29 -6.09 6.39
N ALA A 83 0.71 -6.18 5.20
CA ALA A 83 1.09 -7.15 4.19
C ALA A 83 1.34 -6.48 2.84
N GLY A 84 2.29 -7.01 2.06
CA GLY A 84 2.59 -6.51 0.72
C GLY A 84 3.68 -7.28 0.00
N TRP A 85 3.88 -6.92 -1.27
CA TRP A 85 4.90 -7.45 -2.17
C TRP A 85 6.10 -6.48 -2.35
N GLY A 86 6.33 -5.61 -1.37
CA GLY A 86 7.49 -4.71 -1.34
C GLY A 86 8.82 -5.46 -1.22
N THR A 87 9.94 -4.77 -1.41
CA THR A 87 11.26 -5.40 -1.33
C THR A 87 11.54 -5.95 0.06
N ILE A 88 12.15 -7.14 0.12
CA ILE A 88 12.46 -7.83 1.38
C ILE A 88 13.97 -7.89 1.69
N SER A 89 14.76 -7.11 0.95
CA SER A 89 16.18 -6.89 1.23
C SER A 89 16.60 -5.49 0.82
N HIS A 90 17.67 -4.98 1.44
CA HIS A 90 18.29 -3.70 1.04
C HIS A 90 18.82 -3.71 -0.39
N SER A 91 19.14 -4.89 -0.93
CA SER A 91 19.53 -5.07 -2.34
C SER A 91 18.35 -4.97 -3.32
N GLY A 92 17.12 -4.79 -2.84
CA GLY A 92 15.95 -4.61 -3.68
C GLY A 92 15.28 -5.90 -4.15
N ARG A 93 15.51 -7.03 -3.48
CA ARG A 93 14.87 -8.31 -3.86
C ARG A 93 13.35 -8.20 -3.70
N GLN A 94 12.61 -8.37 -4.80
CA GLN A 94 11.16 -8.48 -4.78
C GLN A 94 10.72 -9.92 -4.51
N PRO A 95 9.76 -10.14 -3.60
CA PRO A 95 9.15 -11.44 -3.41
C PRO A 95 8.08 -11.70 -4.48
N ASP A 96 7.95 -12.95 -4.91
CA ASP A 96 6.79 -13.40 -5.68
C ASP A 96 5.55 -13.54 -4.79
N LYS A 97 5.71 -14.10 -3.59
CA LYS A 97 4.63 -14.36 -2.64
C LYS A 97 4.42 -13.20 -1.68
N LEU A 98 3.18 -13.02 -1.21
CA LEU A 98 2.81 -12.01 -0.23
C LEU A 98 3.57 -12.23 1.08
N TYR A 99 4.20 -11.17 1.60
CA TYR A 99 4.77 -11.15 2.94
C TYR A 99 3.91 -10.33 3.89
N GLN A 100 3.97 -10.67 5.17
CA GLN A 100 3.35 -9.89 6.24
C GLN A 100 4.35 -9.62 7.36
N VAL A 101 4.09 -8.56 8.12
CA VAL A 101 4.83 -8.25 9.33
C VAL A 101 3.92 -7.58 10.36
N GLU A 102 4.05 -8.03 11.60
CA GLU A 102 3.44 -7.41 12.78
C GLU A 102 4.30 -6.26 13.28
N ARG A 103 3.72 -5.07 13.42
CA ARG A 103 4.40 -3.88 13.94
C ARG A 103 3.61 -3.22 15.08
N PRO A 104 4.24 -2.88 16.21
CA PRO A 104 3.58 -2.12 17.26
C PRO A 104 3.43 -0.65 16.84
N VAL A 105 2.26 -0.09 17.14
CA VAL A 105 1.98 1.35 17.00
C VAL A 105 2.86 2.14 17.97
N ILE A 106 3.39 3.27 17.51
CA ILE A 106 4.08 4.26 18.37
C ILE A 106 3.24 5.53 18.43
N SER A 107 3.26 6.23 19.57
CA SER A 107 2.49 7.47 19.70
C SER A 107 2.97 8.54 18.72
N ARG A 108 2.04 9.41 18.30
CA ARG A 108 2.34 10.53 17.39
C ARG A 108 3.41 11.45 17.96
N ASP A 109 3.41 11.69 19.28
CA ASP A 109 4.43 12.51 19.96
C ASP A 109 5.84 11.91 19.82
N VAL A 110 5.96 10.59 20.02
CA VAL A 110 7.23 9.88 19.83
C VAL A 110 7.66 9.94 18.36
N CYS A 111 6.72 9.81 17.43
CA CYS A 111 6.99 9.89 16.00
C CYS A 111 7.46 11.29 15.57
N ASN A 112 6.85 12.33 16.14
CA ASN A 112 7.14 13.73 15.86
C ASN A 112 8.36 14.29 16.60
N HIS A 113 9.05 13.49 17.41
CA HIS A 113 10.30 13.91 18.01
C HIS A 113 11.28 14.43 16.94
N ARG A 114 12.05 15.47 17.29
CA ARG A 114 12.99 16.17 16.38
C ARG A 114 13.97 15.25 15.66
N THR A 115 14.38 14.14 16.29
CA THR A 115 15.30 13.16 15.70
C THR A 115 14.63 12.12 14.81
N ARG A 116 13.31 12.22 14.59
CA ARG A 116 12.51 11.31 13.76
C ARG A 116 11.87 12.08 12.62
N HIS A 117 10.58 12.41 12.74
CA HIS A 117 9.82 13.09 11.69
C HIS A 117 9.67 14.59 11.92
N ASP A 118 10.28 15.15 12.98
CA ASP A 118 10.39 16.60 13.22
C ASP A 118 9.06 17.34 12.98
N HIS A 119 8.03 16.95 13.73
CA HIS A 119 6.68 17.54 13.68
C HIS A 119 5.92 17.47 12.34
N THR A 120 6.35 16.63 11.38
CA THR A 120 5.66 16.48 10.09
C THR A 120 4.46 15.53 10.11
N ILE A 121 4.31 14.68 11.13
CA ILE A 121 3.20 13.71 11.25
C ILE A 121 1.96 14.41 11.80
N THR A 122 0.90 14.43 10.99
CA THR A 122 -0.37 15.12 11.34
C THR A 122 -1.33 14.21 12.10
N GLU A 123 -2.45 14.76 12.58
CA GLU A 123 -3.55 14.00 13.21
C GLU A 123 -4.19 12.98 12.25
N LYS A 124 -4.11 13.21 10.93
CA LYS A 124 -4.57 12.28 9.88
C LYS A 124 -3.58 11.15 9.59
N MET A 125 -2.52 11.04 10.38
CA MET A 125 -1.43 10.07 10.21
C MET A 125 -1.15 9.35 11.52
N MET A 126 -0.59 8.15 11.43
CA MET A 126 -0.12 7.35 12.55
C MET A 126 1.23 6.73 12.22
N CYS A 127 1.91 6.16 13.21
CA CYS A 127 3.22 5.56 13.04
C CYS A 127 3.32 4.19 13.71
N THR A 128 4.19 3.34 13.16
CA THR A 128 4.59 2.06 13.77
C THR A 128 6.09 2.05 13.98
N ASP A 129 6.58 1.18 14.86
CA ASP A 129 8.02 0.97 15.02
C ASP A 129 8.64 0.41 13.72
N SER A 130 9.79 0.93 13.28
CA SER A 130 10.52 0.48 12.07
C SER A 130 11.84 -0.24 12.38
N ARG A 131 12.15 -0.50 13.66
CA ARG A 131 13.41 -1.16 14.04
C ARG A 131 13.47 -2.59 13.50
N ARG A 132 14.49 -2.87 12.67
CA ARG A 132 14.86 -4.16 12.06
C ARG A 132 13.84 -4.76 11.08
N ARG A 133 12.55 -4.49 11.24
CA ARG A 133 11.47 -4.93 10.36
C ARG A 133 10.59 -3.72 10.03
N ASP A 134 10.28 -3.54 8.76
CA ASP A 134 9.55 -2.38 8.27
C ASP A 134 8.84 -2.71 6.94
N THR A 135 7.91 -1.83 6.54
CA THR A 135 7.42 -1.75 5.17
C THR A 135 8.52 -1.21 4.25
N CYS A 136 8.48 -1.55 2.96
CA CYS A 136 9.50 -1.09 2.03
C CYS A 136 8.95 -0.91 0.62
N LYS A 137 9.72 -0.18 -0.20
CA LYS A 137 9.35 0.20 -1.57
C LYS A 137 9.18 -1.01 -2.49
N VAL A 138 8.47 -0.78 -3.59
CA VAL A 138 8.55 -1.61 -4.79
C VAL A 138 9.66 -1.02 -5.66
N VAL A 139 10.56 -1.84 -6.21
CA VAL A 139 11.53 -1.38 -7.21
C VAL A 139 10.86 -1.46 -8.56
N HIS A 140 10.68 -0.31 -9.22
CA HIS A 140 10.32 -0.31 -10.64
C HIS A 140 11.58 -0.62 -11.44
N ASP A 141 11.57 -1.74 -12.15
CA ASP A 141 12.59 -2.00 -13.14
C ASP A 141 12.42 -1.02 -14.31
N GLN A 142 13.41 -0.15 -14.53
CA GLN A 142 13.49 0.69 -15.74
C GLN A 142 14.31 0.01 -16.86
N SER A 143 14.56 -1.30 -16.80
CA SER A 143 15.46 -1.99 -17.76
C SER A 143 14.86 -2.29 -19.14
N HIS A 144 13.66 -1.82 -19.48
CA HIS A 144 13.06 -2.03 -20.81
C HIS A 144 12.93 -0.81 -21.73
N THR A 145 13.63 0.30 -21.46
CA THR A 145 13.91 1.31 -22.49
C THR A 145 15.37 1.31 -22.89
N LYS A 146 15.80 0.21 -23.53
CA LYS A 146 16.99 0.17 -24.39
C LYS A 146 16.80 -0.91 -25.45
N ASP A 147 16.00 -0.58 -26.46
CA ASP A 147 16.14 -1.01 -27.87
C ASP A 147 14.84 -0.71 -28.66
N ARG A 148 14.75 0.49 -29.23
CA ARG A 148 14.42 0.76 -30.65
C ARG A 148 14.49 2.24 -30.97
#